data_AF-A0A847XQC5-F1
#
_entry.id   AF-A0A847XQC5-F1
#
_cell.length_a   1.000
_cell.length_b   1.000
_cell.length_c   1.000
_cell.angle_alpha   90.00
_cell.angle_beta   90.00
_cell.angle_gamma   90.00
#
_symmetry.space_group_name_H-M   'P 1'
#
loop_
_entity.id
_entity.type
_entity.pdbx_description
1 polymer ?
#
loop_
_entity_poly.entity_id
_entity_poly.type
_entity_poly.pdbx_seq_one_letter_code
_entity_poly.pdbx_strand_id
1 'polypeptide(L)'
;DMGFQVVYSSRFTNSAGGTKELYYSNGGMLNLDTNKITAEGGLVEREARAMNMKANLLEPFDLPTLRVETAANTGGDPMTTAHMRNWMECVRDRKKPNADIVAGYNHSIACIMCTAAIRTGEKVTFDEARQEVLAGGKVFQY
;
A
#
# COMPACT_ATOMS: atom_id res chain seq x y z
N ASP A 1 -12.03 -5.47 -19.91
CA ASP A 1 -10.62 -5.50 -19.48
C ASP A 1 -10.05 -4.11 -19.35
N MET A 2 -9.91 -3.61 -18.12
CA MET A 2 -9.18 -2.38 -17.82
C MET A 2 -7.90 -2.77 -17.10
N GLY A 3 -6.89 -3.18 -17.86
CA GLY A 3 -5.54 -3.43 -17.34
C GLY A 3 -4.70 -2.16 -17.47
N PHE A 4 -3.88 -1.87 -16.46
CA PHE A 4 -2.83 -0.86 -16.53
C PHE A 4 -1.47 -1.56 -16.61
N GLN A 5 -0.54 -0.98 -17.38
CA GLN A 5 0.83 -1.48 -17.49
C GLN A 5 1.71 -0.68 -16.54
N VAL A 6 2.37 -1.36 -15.60
CA VAL A 6 3.39 -0.75 -14.74
C VAL A 6 4.76 -1.14 -15.29
N VAL A 7 5.56 -0.16 -15.68
CA VAL A 7 6.97 -0.35 -16.04
C VAL A 7 7.82 0.09 -14.86
N TYR A 8 8.46 -0.86 -14.20
CA TYR A 8 9.39 -0.61 -13.10
C TYR A 8 10.83 -0.69 -13.62
N SER A 9 11.59 0.41 -13.52
CA SER A 9 13.02 0.43 -13.79
C SER A 9 13.78 0.83 -12.52
N SER A 10 14.66 -0.03 -12.03
CA SER A 10 15.55 0.26 -10.89
C SER A 10 17.02 0.25 -11.31
N ARG A 11 17.82 1.14 -10.71
CA ARG A 11 19.29 1.13 -10.82
C ARG A 11 19.86 0.65 -9.50
N PHE A 12 20.38 -0.58 -9.47
CA PHE A 12 21.09 -1.12 -8.30
C PHE A 12 22.51 -0.57 -8.23
N THR A 13 22.68 0.61 -7.63
CA THR A 13 24.00 1.10 -7.18
C THR A 13 23.93 1.49 -5.71
N ASN A 14 24.98 1.15 -4.97
CA ASN A 14 25.23 1.58 -3.60
C ASN A 14 24.98 3.09 -3.47
N SER A 15 23.97 3.44 -2.66
CA SER A 15 23.67 4.77 -2.14
C SER A 15 23.65 5.91 -3.16
N ALA A 16 22.45 6.20 -3.65
CA ALA A 16 22.03 7.58 -3.87
C ALA A 16 20.79 7.80 -3.00
N GLY A 17 20.97 8.41 -1.83
CA GLY A 17 19.93 8.72 -0.84
C GLY A 17 18.89 9.74 -1.34
N GLY A 18 18.24 9.42 -2.43
CA GLY A 18 17.10 10.13 -3.00
C GLY A 18 16.28 9.11 -3.76
N THR A 19 15.29 8.51 -3.09
CA THR A 19 14.29 7.66 -3.75
C THR A 19 13.48 8.55 -4.69
N LYS A 20 13.84 8.57 -5.97
CA LYS A 20 13.02 9.21 -7.02
C LYS A 20 12.08 8.17 -7.59
N GLU A 21 10.91 8.08 -6.98
CA GLU A 21 9.82 7.26 -7.49
C GLU A 21 8.84 8.16 -8.25
N LEU A 22 8.77 7.96 -9.57
CA LEU A 22 7.88 8.65 -10.49
C LEU A 22 6.93 7.62 -11.09
N TYR A 23 5.65 7.73 -10.77
CA TYR A 23 4.61 6.86 -11.32
C TYR A 23 3.79 7.63 -12.34
N TYR A 24 3.66 7.09 -13.54
CA TYR A 24 2.85 7.69 -14.61
C TYR A 24 1.56 6.91 -14.79
N SER A 25 0.49 7.64 -15.09
CA SER A 25 -0.81 7.10 -15.44
C SER A 25 -1.42 7.93 -16.56
N ASN A 26 -2.54 7.47 -17.13
CA ASN A 26 -3.28 8.28 -18.09
C ASN A 26 -3.85 9.57 -17.47
N GLY A 27 -3.83 9.75 -16.14
CA GLY A 27 -4.24 10.98 -15.46
C GLY A 27 -3.09 11.96 -15.19
N GLY A 28 -1.84 11.55 -15.39
CA GLY A 28 -0.66 12.34 -15.06
C GLY A 28 0.36 11.58 -14.21
N MET A 29 1.21 12.31 -13.49
CA MET A 29 2.36 11.81 -12.75
C MET A 29 2.15 11.96 -11.23
N LEU A 30 2.48 10.91 -10.49
CA LEU A 30 2.77 10.94 -9.06
C LEU A 30 4.29 10.99 -8.88
N ASN A 31 4.78 12.06 -8.27
CA ASN A 31 6.19 12.30 -8.01
C ASN A 31 6.46 12.28 -6.50
N LEU A 32 7.09 11.20 -6.01
CA LEU A 32 7.41 11.03 -4.59
C LEU A 32 8.69 11.76 -4.14
N ASP A 33 9.50 12.27 -5.07
CA ASP A 33 10.63 13.18 -4.75
C ASP A 33 10.09 14.55 -4.29
N THR A 34 9.05 15.04 -4.98
CA THR A 34 8.39 16.31 -4.66
C THR A 34 7.11 16.20 -3.85
N ASN A 35 6.59 14.97 -3.64
CA ASN A 35 5.27 14.69 -3.09
C ASN A 35 4.15 15.45 -3.82
N LYS A 36 4.17 15.43 -5.16
CA LYS A 36 3.18 16.11 -6.00
C LYS A 36 2.50 15.16 -6.97
N ILE A 37 1.21 15.37 -7.18
CA ILE A 37 0.50 14.87 -8.35
C ILE A 37 0.39 16.01 -9.36
N THR A 38 0.69 15.74 -10.62
CA THR A 38 0.59 16.71 -11.73
C THR A 38 -0.03 16.06 -12.96
N ALA A 39 -0.54 16.87 -13.90
CA ALA A 39 -1.04 16.39 -15.20
C ALA A 39 0.08 15.92 -16.15
N GLU A 40 1.36 15.97 -15.73
CA GLU A 40 2.50 15.63 -16.57
C GLU A 40 2.46 14.16 -17.03
N GLY A 41 2.63 13.93 -18.34
CA GLY A 41 2.52 12.59 -18.92
C GLY A 41 1.09 12.02 -18.98
N GLY A 42 0.08 12.82 -18.61
CA GLY A 42 -1.33 12.43 -18.69
C GLY A 42 -1.90 12.41 -20.12
N LEU A 43 -3.11 11.87 -20.26
CA LEU A 43 -3.75 11.65 -21.54
C LEU A 43 -4.44 12.93 -22.05
N VAL A 44 -3.81 13.61 -22.99
CA VAL A 44 -4.36 14.83 -23.61
C VAL A 44 -5.32 14.50 -24.77
N GLU A 45 -6.16 15.47 -25.15
CA GLU A 45 -7.31 15.29 -26.05
C GLU A 45 -6.97 14.66 -27.41
N ARG A 46 -5.83 15.03 -28.00
CA ARG A 46 -5.38 14.51 -29.30
C ARG A 46 -5.14 12.99 -29.22
N GLU A 47 -4.39 12.55 -28.22
CA GLU A 47 -4.04 11.15 -27.94
C GLU A 47 -5.29 10.36 -27.53
N ALA A 48 -6.14 10.97 -26.71
CA ALA A 48 -7.39 10.36 -26.27
C ALA A 48 -8.31 10.02 -27.45
N ARG A 49 -8.46 10.95 -28.41
CA ARG A 49 -9.27 10.75 -29.62
C ARG A 49 -8.80 9.56 -30.46
N ALA A 50 -7.50 9.37 -30.61
CA ALA A 50 -6.95 8.24 -31.35
C ALA A 50 -7.32 6.88 -30.71
N MET A 51 -7.61 6.87 -29.42
CA MET A 51 -7.99 5.67 -28.64
C MET A 51 -9.50 5.60 -28.35
N ASN A 52 -10.33 6.47 -28.94
CA ASN A 52 -11.76 6.62 -28.59
C ASN A 52 -12.01 6.87 -27.09
N MET A 53 -11.06 7.52 -26.42
CA MET A 53 -11.13 7.92 -25.02
C MET A 53 -11.31 9.44 -24.91
N LYS A 54 -11.65 9.93 -23.71
CA LYS A 54 -11.62 11.36 -23.37
C LYS A 54 -10.30 11.70 -22.68
N ALA A 55 -9.87 12.95 -22.77
CA ALA A 55 -8.72 13.42 -22.01
C ALA A 55 -8.91 13.13 -20.51
N ASN A 56 -7.82 12.75 -19.85
CA ASN A 56 -7.78 12.51 -18.41
C ASN A 56 -6.56 13.24 -17.85
N LEU A 57 -6.77 14.37 -17.18
CA LEU A 57 -5.70 15.18 -16.61
C LEU A 57 -6.11 15.55 -15.19
N LEU A 58 -5.34 15.09 -14.21
CA LEU A 58 -5.58 15.41 -12.81
C LEU A 58 -5.14 16.84 -12.51
N GLU A 59 -5.94 17.54 -11.72
CA GLU A 59 -5.56 18.84 -11.17
C GLU A 59 -4.35 18.68 -10.24
N PRO A 60 -3.34 19.57 -10.32
CA PRO A 60 -2.16 19.47 -9.47
C PRO A 60 -2.52 19.56 -7.98
N PHE A 61 -1.97 18.65 -7.17
CA PHE A 61 -2.07 18.76 -5.72
C PHE A 61 -0.85 18.20 -5.01
N ASP A 62 -0.58 18.75 -3.82
CA ASP A 62 0.49 18.31 -2.95
C ASP A 62 0.00 17.14 -2.08
N LEU A 63 0.78 16.06 -2.06
CA LEU A 63 0.64 15.00 -1.09
C LEU A 63 1.15 15.47 0.28
N PRO A 64 0.70 14.84 1.37
CA PRO A 64 1.24 15.10 2.70
C PRO A 64 2.76 15.01 2.71
N THR A 65 3.44 16.04 3.22
CA THR A 65 4.90 16.17 3.21
C THR A 65 5.62 15.30 4.25
N LEU A 66 5.06 14.12 4.55
CA LEU A 66 5.68 13.17 5.47
C LEU A 66 6.89 12.54 4.76
N ARG A 67 8.08 13.08 5.02
CA ARG A 67 9.33 12.47 4.57
C ARG A 67 9.60 11.22 5.40
N VAL A 68 9.65 10.07 4.74
CA VAL A 68 10.06 8.81 5.36
C VAL A 68 11.59 8.81 5.41
N GLU A 69 12.15 8.87 6.61
CA GLU A 69 13.59 8.80 6.84
C GLU A 69 14.07 7.35 6.67
N THR A 70 15.22 7.14 6.03
CA THR A 70 15.80 5.79 5.80
C THR A 70 17.07 5.52 6.63
N ALA A 71 17.45 6.46 7.50
CA ALA A 71 18.54 6.27 8.45
C ALA A 71 18.21 5.18 9.48
N ALA A 72 19.25 4.61 10.10
CA ALA A 72 19.08 3.61 11.16
C ALA A 72 18.30 4.13 12.38
N ASN A 73 18.27 5.45 12.57
CA ASN A 73 17.41 6.13 13.55
C ASN A 73 16.53 7.14 12.80
N THR A 74 15.27 6.79 12.62
CA THR A 74 14.27 7.61 11.91
C THR A 74 13.63 8.68 12.81
N GLY A 75 14.09 8.82 14.05
CA GLY A 75 13.42 9.61 15.08
C GLY A 75 12.07 9.00 15.48
N GLY A 76 11.28 9.75 16.26
CA GLY A 76 9.90 9.36 16.58
C GLY A 76 8.95 9.84 15.48
N ASP A 77 8.15 8.95 14.89
CA ASP A 77 7.11 9.35 13.97
C ASP A 77 5.81 9.72 14.73
N PRO A 78 5.04 10.70 14.25
CA PRO A 78 3.80 11.12 14.89
C PRO A 78 2.76 10.00 15.01
N MET A 79 2.75 9.04 14.08
CA MET A 79 1.74 7.99 14.05
C MET A 79 2.01 6.94 15.13
N THR A 80 3.24 6.46 15.27
CA THR A 80 3.65 5.59 16.38
C THR A 80 3.42 6.25 17.72
N THR A 81 3.75 7.55 17.84
CA THR A 81 3.51 8.31 19.07
C THR A 81 2.01 8.37 19.40
N ALA A 82 1.15 8.61 18.41
CA ALA A 82 -0.30 8.62 18.57
C ALA A 82 -0.85 7.23 18.94
N HIS A 83 -0.36 6.16 18.31
CA HIS A 83 -0.72 4.78 18.64
C HIS A 83 -0.37 4.43 20.09
N MET A 84 0.87 4.72 20.51
CA MET A 84 1.31 4.45 21.88
C MET A 84 0.54 5.27 22.90
N ARG A 85 0.23 6.54 22.61
CA ARG A 85 -0.63 7.37 23.46
C ARG A 85 -2.02 6.76 23.61
N ASN A 86 -2.68 6.39 22.51
CA ASN A 86 -4.00 5.75 22.56
C ASN A 86 -3.97 4.49 23.43
N TRP A 87 -2.95 3.64 23.24
CA TRP A 87 -2.81 2.42 24.04
C TRP A 87 -2.67 2.73 25.55
N MET A 88 -1.77 3.66 25.91
CA MET A 88 -1.55 4.06 27.31
C MET A 88 -2.81 4.67 27.96
N GLU A 89 -3.56 5.49 27.20
CA GLU A 89 -4.82 6.07 27.65
C GLU A 89 -5.90 5.00 27.83
N CYS A 90 -6.01 4.05 26.91
CA CYS A 90 -6.92 2.91 27.01
C CYS A 90 -6.61 2.03 28.22
N VAL A 91 -5.33 1.78 28.53
CA VAL A 91 -4.91 1.05 29.74
C VAL A 91 -5.33 1.80 31.00
N ARG A 92 -5.10 3.12 31.05
CA ARG A 92 -5.46 3.97 32.20
C ARG A 92 -6.98 4.01 32.43
N ASP A 93 -7.74 4.23 31.36
CA ASP A 93 -9.19 4.40 31.41
C ASP A 93 -9.97 3.08 31.36
N ARG A 94 -9.28 1.94 31.20
CA ARG A 94 -9.87 0.62 30.97
C ARG A 94 -10.82 0.59 29.77
N LYS A 95 -10.40 1.19 28.66
CA LYS A 95 -11.14 1.23 27.38
C LYS A 95 -10.49 0.30 26.36
N LYS A 96 -11.28 -0.10 25.36
CA LYS A 96 -10.80 -0.84 24.19
C LYS A 96 -9.89 0.07 23.34
N PRO A 97 -8.69 -0.38 22.94
CA PRO A 97 -7.82 0.39 22.04
C PRO A 97 -8.37 0.42 20.61
N ASN A 98 -7.94 1.40 19.82
CA ASN A 98 -8.33 1.53 18.41
C ASN A 98 -7.86 0.33 17.57
N ALA A 99 -6.71 -0.23 17.90
CA ALA A 99 -6.17 -1.47 17.32
C ALA A 99 -6.20 -2.56 18.40
N ASP A 100 -7.28 -3.34 18.43
CA ASP A 100 -7.46 -4.42 19.40
C ASP A 100 -6.85 -5.74 18.92
N ILE A 101 -6.90 -6.75 19.79
CA ILE A 101 -6.37 -8.08 19.47
C ILE A 101 -7.13 -8.76 18.33
N VAL A 102 -8.43 -8.46 18.14
CA VAL A 102 -9.25 -9.04 17.07
C VAL A 102 -8.80 -8.51 15.70
N ALA A 103 -8.48 -7.22 15.60
CA ALA A 103 -7.87 -6.65 14.40
C ALA A 103 -6.53 -7.33 14.08
N GLY A 104 -5.67 -7.53 15.09
CA GLY A 104 -4.41 -8.26 14.93
C GLY A 104 -4.58 -9.72 14.49
N TYR A 105 -5.57 -10.41 15.05
CA TYR A 105 -5.95 -11.76 14.64
C TYR A 105 -6.39 -11.82 13.16
N ASN A 106 -7.27 -10.92 12.74
CA ASN A 106 -7.75 -10.85 11.35
C ASN A 106 -6.60 -10.57 10.36
N HIS A 107 -5.67 -9.68 10.71
CA HIS A 107 -4.48 -9.43 9.88
C HIS A 107 -3.60 -10.68 9.77
N SER A 108 -3.43 -11.43 10.86
CA SER A 108 -2.64 -12.66 10.86
C SER A 108 -3.24 -13.72 9.93
N ILE A 109 -4.57 -13.86 9.92
CA ILE A 109 -5.28 -14.73 8.95
C ILE A 109 -4.93 -14.32 7.52
N ALA A 110 -5.04 -13.02 7.19
CA ALA A 110 -4.73 -12.54 5.84
C ALA A 110 -3.27 -12.83 5.43
N CYS A 111 -2.31 -12.65 6.34
CA CYS A 111 -0.91 -13.00 6.11
C CYS A 111 -0.70 -14.50 5.85
N ILE A 112 -1.35 -15.37 6.62
CA ILE A 112 -1.30 -16.82 6.43
C ILE A 112 -1.95 -17.20 5.10
N MET A 113 -3.10 -16.61 4.76
CA MET A 113 -3.77 -16.85 3.49
C MET A 113 -2.90 -16.45 2.28
N CYS A 114 -2.23 -15.31 2.36
CA CYS A 114 -1.27 -14.88 1.34
C CYS A 114 -0.13 -15.88 1.17
N THR A 115 0.44 -16.34 2.28
CA THR A 115 1.50 -17.37 2.29
C THR A 115 1.01 -18.68 1.66
N ALA A 116 -0.20 -19.12 2.01
CA ALA A 116 -0.83 -20.31 1.46
C ALA A 116 -1.02 -20.21 -0.06
N ALA A 117 -1.49 -19.05 -0.54
CA ALA A 117 -1.74 -18.81 -1.96
C ALA A 117 -0.43 -18.84 -2.75
N ILE A 118 0.61 -18.15 -2.26
CA ILE A 118 1.93 -18.11 -2.90
C ILE A 118 2.55 -19.50 -2.97
N ARG A 119 2.45 -20.30 -1.90
CA ARG A 119 3.10 -21.62 -1.84
C ARG A 119 2.37 -22.69 -2.63
N THR A 120 1.05 -22.64 -2.71
CA THR A 120 0.24 -23.70 -3.33
C THR A 120 -0.20 -23.35 -4.75
N GLY A 121 -0.30 -22.06 -5.09
CA GLY A 121 -0.91 -21.60 -6.35
C GLY A 121 -2.43 -21.78 -6.40
N GLU A 122 -3.05 -22.20 -5.30
CA GLU A 122 -4.48 -22.50 -5.22
C GLU A 122 -5.29 -21.31 -4.72
N LYS A 123 -6.61 -21.36 -4.95
CA LYS A 123 -7.55 -20.44 -4.30
C LYS A 123 -7.55 -20.71 -2.79
N VAL A 124 -7.39 -19.63 -2.01
CA VAL A 124 -7.37 -19.67 -0.55
C VAL A 124 -8.62 -19.06 0.06
N THR A 125 -9.15 -19.71 1.09
CA THR A 125 -10.30 -19.25 1.89
C THR A 125 -10.03 -19.45 3.38
N PHE A 126 -10.76 -18.74 4.24
CA PHE A 126 -10.73 -18.94 5.69
C PHE A 126 -12.04 -19.59 6.15
N ASP A 127 -11.94 -20.69 6.90
CA ASP A 127 -13.07 -21.34 7.57
C ASP A 127 -13.23 -20.71 8.96
N GLU A 128 -14.22 -19.82 9.11
CA GLU A 128 -14.49 -19.13 10.38
C GLU A 128 -14.93 -20.09 11.49
N ALA A 129 -15.64 -21.18 11.17
CA ALA A 129 -16.13 -22.10 12.20
C ALA A 129 -15.00 -22.95 12.77
N ARG A 130 -14.06 -23.37 11.92
CA ARG A 130 -12.90 -24.20 12.31
C ARG A 130 -11.66 -23.37 12.66
N GLN A 131 -11.66 -22.08 12.31
CA GLN A 131 -10.53 -21.16 12.43
C GLN A 131 -9.31 -21.64 11.62
N GLU A 132 -9.55 -22.20 10.43
CA GLU A 132 -8.54 -22.82 9.57
C GLU A 132 -8.40 -22.07 8.24
N VAL A 133 -7.16 -21.91 7.75
CA VAL A 133 -6.90 -21.44 6.38
C VAL A 133 -6.90 -22.65 5.45
N LEU A 134 -7.69 -22.58 4.38
CA LEU A 134 -7.84 -23.64 3.39
C LEU A 134 -7.23 -23.21 2.05
N ALA A 135 -6.41 -24.06 1.45
CA ALA A 135 -5.91 -23.92 0.08
C ALA A 135 -6.45 -25.07 -0.76
N GLY A 136 -7.15 -24.77 -1.87
CA GLY A 136 -7.77 -25.81 -2.70
C GLY A 136 -8.78 -26.69 -1.95
N GLY A 137 -9.39 -26.15 -0.89
CA GLY A 137 -10.35 -26.88 -0.03
C GLY A 137 -9.71 -27.78 1.04
N LYS A 138 -8.38 -27.76 1.24
CA LYS A 138 -7.68 -28.52 2.29
C LYS A 138 -7.01 -27.58 3.27
N VAL A 139 -6.94 -27.99 4.55
CA VAL A 139 -6.23 -27.23 5.58
C VAL A 139 -4.78 -27.03 5.16
N PHE A 140 -4.37 -25.77 5.11
CA PHE A 140 -3.01 -25.39 4.74
C PHE A 140 -2.05 -25.74 5.89
N GLN A 141 -0.98 -26.48 5.56
CA GLN A 141 0.10 -26.88 6.45
C GLN A 141 1.42 -26.44 5.80
N TYR A 142 2.38 -25.97 6.60
CA TYR A 142 3.60 -25.33 6.10
C TYR A 142 4.82 -26.25 6.06
#